data_AF-A0A2V7C480-F1
#
_entry.id   AF-A0A2V7C480-F1
#
_cell.length_a   1.000
_cell.length_b   1.000
_cell.length_c   1.000
_cell.angle_alpha   90.00
_cell.angle_beta   90.00
_cell.angle_gamma   90.00
#
_symmetry.space_group_name_H-M   'P 1'
#
loop_
_entity.id
_entity.type
_entity.pdbx_description
1 polymer ?
#
loop_
_entity_poly.entity_id
_entity_poly.type
_entity_poly.pdbx_seq_one_letter_code
_entity_poly.pdbx_strand_id
1 'polypeptide(L)' 'MAALLGLPLEPESAAAVAEQLAGLLTVAHLVAEFPLPDDVEPAPIFRP' A
#
# COMPACT_ATOMS: atom_id res chain seq x y z
N MET A 1 -12.73 -3.26 2.01
CA MET A 1 -11.69 -2.38 1.43
C MET A 1 -11.84 -2.19 -0.06
N ALA A 2 -11.79 -3.23 -0.91
CA ALA A 2 -11.83 -3.05 -2.37
C ALA A 2 -13.05 -2.26 -2.88
N ALA A 3 -14.25 -2.51 -2.32
CA ALA A 3 -15.45 -1.73 -2.62
C ALA A 3 -15.35 -0.24 -2.26
N LEU A 4 -14.60 0.13 -1.21
CA LEU A 4 -14.37 1.53 -0.83
C LEU A 4 -13.49 2.27 -1.86
N LEU A 5 -12.71 1.52 -2.64
CA LEU A 5 -11.85 2.03 -3.70
C LEU A 5 -12.53 2.00 -5.07
N GLY A 6 -13.79 1.56 -5.16
CA GLY A 6 -14.48 1.36 -6.44
C GLY A 6 -13.90 0.23 -7.28
N LEU A 7 -13.18 -0.72 -6.66
CA LEU A 7 -12.53 -1.85 -7.31
C LEU A 7 -13.24 -3.15 -6.89
N PRO A 8 -14.37 -3.53 -7.51
CA PRO A 8 -15.01 -4.80 -7.21
C PRO A 8 -14.07 -5.95 -7.60
N LEU A 9 -13.95 -6.94 -6.72
CA LEU A 9 -13.16 -8.15 -6.96
C LEU A 9 -14.09 -9.25 -7.45
N GLU A 10 -13.67 -9.93 -8.51
CA GLU A 10 -14.30 -11.19 -8.90
C GLU A 10 -14.09 -12.24 -7.80
N PRO A 11 -15.10 -13.08 -7.49
CA PRO A 11 -15.00 -14.05 -6.39
C PRO A 11 -13.78 -14.99 -6.51
N GLU A 12 -13.46 -15.40 -7.74
CA GLU A 12 -12.28 -16.23 -8.05
C GLU A 12 -10.93 -15.53 -7.79
N SER A 13 -10.90 -14.19 -7.87
CA SER A 13 -9.69 -13.40 -7.67
C SER A 13 -9.44 -13.03 -6.21
N ALA A 14 -10.45 -13.13 -5.35
CA ALA A 14 -10.37 -12.65 -3.96
C ALA A 14 -9.23 -13.31 -3.15
N ALA A 15 -9.04 -14.62 -3.31
CA ALA A 15 -7.99 -15.37 -2.62
C ALA A 15 -6.58 -14.95 -3.09
N ALA A 16 -6.38 -14.83 -4.41
CA ALA A 16 -5.10 -14.42 -4.98
C ALA A 16 -4.73 -12.98 -4.58
N VAL A 17 -5.71 -12.05 -4.60
CA VAL A 17 -5.50 -10.67 -4.17
C VAL A 17 -5.12 -10.60 -2.68
N ALA A 18 -5.73 -11.42 -1.84
CA ALA A 18 -5.39 -11.47 -0.42
C ALA A 18 -3.95 -11.97 -0.20
N GLU A 19 -3.52 -13.00 -0.93
CA GLU A 19 -2.13 -13.51 -0.87
C GLU A 19 -1.11 -12.44 -1.29
N GLN A 20 -1.36 -11.77 -2.43
CA GLN A 20 -0.48 -10.70 -2.89
C GLN A 20 -0.45 -9.50 -1.93
N LEU A 21 -1.61 -9.13 -1.37
CA LEU A 21 -1.69 -8.07 -0.38
C LEU A 21 -0.89 -8.42 0.88
N ALA A 22 -0.95 -9.67 1.35
CA ALA A 22 -0.17 -10.12 2.50
C ALA A 22 1.34 -10.02 2.24
N GLY A 23 1.81 -10.42 1.05
CA GLY A 23 3.20 -10.25 0.63
C GLY A 23 3.62 -8.79 0.58
N LEU A 24 2.79 -7.93 -0.01
CA LEU A 24 3.02 -6.48 -0.05
C LEU A 24 3.15 -5.88 1.35
N LEU A 25 2.22 -6.20 2.25
CA LEU A 25 2.19 -5.66 3.62
C LEU A 25 3.41 -6.11 4.44
N THR A 26 3.89 -7.33 4.22
CA THR A 26 5.11 -7.84 4.86
C THR A 26 6.32 -6.98 4.53
N VAL A 27 6.48 -6.57 3.26
CA VAL A 27 7.60 -5.72 2.84
C VAL A 27 7.36 -4.26 3.23
N ALA A 28 6.11 -3.77 3.12
CA ALA A 28 5.75 -2.41 3.50
C ALA A 28 6.03 -2.11 4.98
N HIS A 29 5.91 -3.11 5.85
CA HIS A 29 6.25 -3.00 7.27
C HIS A 29 7.69 -2.51 7.50
N LEU A 30 8.64 -2.99 6.69
CA LEU A 30 10.04 -2.57 6.79
C LEU A 30 10.24 -1.07 6.55
N VAL A 31 9.38 -0.44 5.75
CA VAL A 31 9.43 1.00 5.46
C VAL A 31 8.61 1.78 6.48
N ALA A 32 7.48 1.24 6.94
CA ALA A 32 6.61 1.89 7.92
C ALA A 32 7.29 2.07 9.29
N GLU A 33 8.24 1.20 9.63
CA GLU A 33 9.02 1.29 10.88
C GLU A 33 10.27 2.16 10.77
N PHE A 34 10.55 2.79 9.62
CA PHE A 34 11.66 3.74 9.55
C PHE A 34 11.40 4.92 10.47
N PRO A 35 12.33 5.24 11.40
CA PRO A 35 12.21 6.45 12.19
C PRO A 35 12.31 7.64 11.26
N LEU A 36 11.25 8.45 11.25
CA LEU A 36 11.19 9.70 10.49
C LEU A 36 11.26 10.88 11.45
N PRO A 37 12.13 11.87 11.19
CA PRO A 37 12.10 13.14 11.92
C PRO A 37 10.76 13.87 11.75
N ASP A 38 10.37 14.65 12.75
CA ASP A 38 9.12 15.44 12.70
C ASP A 38 9.14 16.51 11.59
N ASP A 39 10.33 16.93 11.15
CA ASP A 39 10.56 17.92 10.10
C ASP A 39 10.79 17.28 8.71
N VAL A 40 10.53 15.98 8.55
CA VAL A 40 10.66 15.33 7.25
C VAL A 40 9.62 15.89 6.27
N GLU A 41 10.10 16.38 5.13
CA GLU A 41 9.24 16.77 4.03
C GLU A 41 8.99 15.57 3.10
N PRO A 42 7.78 15.42 2.53
CA PRO A 42 7.52 14.42 1.50
C PRO A 42 8.47 14.56 0.32
N ALA A 43 8.79 13.45 -0.33
CA ALA A 43 9.63 13.46 -1.52
C ALA A 43 9.08 14.45 -2.57
N PRO A 44 9.95 15.24 -3.22
CA PRO A 44 9.52 16.29 -4.13
C PRO A 44 8.78 15.68 -5.32
N ILE A 45 7.61 16.24 -5.63
CA ILE A 45 6.92 15.99 -6.89
C ILE A 45 7.46 16.99 -7.92
N PHE A 46 7.91 16.50 -9.06
CA PHE A 46 8.31 17.36 -10.18
C PHE A 46 7.14 18.28 -10.57
N ARG A 47 7.39 19.59 -10.62
CA ARG A 47 6.47 20.60 -11.17
C ARG A 47 7.17 21.30 -12.34
N PRO A 48 6.57 21.34 -13.54
CA PRO A 48 7.13 22.03 -14.71
C PRO A 48 7.14 23.56 -14.55
#